data_AF-A0A3E0N7K7-F1
#
_entry.id   AF-A0A3E0N7K7-F1
#
_cell.length_a   1.000
_cell.length_b   1.000
_cell.length_c   1.000
_cell.angle_alpha   90.00
_cell.angle_beta   90.00
_cell.angle_gamma   90.00
#
_symmetry.space_group_name_H-M   'P 1'
#
loop_
_entity.id
_entity.type
_entity.pdbx_description
1 polymer ?
#
loop_
_entity_poly.entity_id
_entity_poly.type
_entity_poly.pdbx_seq_one_letter_code
_entity_poly.pdbx_strand_id
1 'polypeptide(L)'
;MTTAGPTSHRTTAALIEHAAEQFGSKTFIKEGGKALSFAAVYEQVCHLSNALVARDFNPGDRAAIWAPNCAEWIVAALAIQYVGGTLVTVNTRYKASEAREILADSGSTVAFVVESFLGSNYAEALAEQDL
;
A
#
# COMPACT_ATOMS: atom_id res chain seq x y z
N MET A 1 -4.31 31.08 9.47
CA MET A 1 -3.57 29.97 10.10
C MET A 1 -4.60 29.18 10.88
N THR A 2 -5.17 28.13 10.28
CA THR A 2 -6.31 27.40 10.85
C THR A 2 -5.75 26.17 11.54
N THR A 3 -5.69 26.18 12.87
CA THR A 3 -5.42 24.99 13.67
C THR A 3 -6.62 24.07 13.55
N ALA A 4 -6.50 23.02 12.74
CA ALA A 4 -7.48 21.95 12.69
C ALA A 4 -7.55 21.29 14.07
N GLY A 5 -8.73 21.27 14.69
CA GLY A 5 -9.00 20.45 15.87
C GLY A 5 -8.86 18.96 15.54
N PRO A 6 -8.99 18.06 16.54
CA PRO A 6 -8.91 16.62 16.29
C PRO A 6 -9.89 16.23 15.17
N THR A 7 -9.39 15.58 14.12
CA THR A 7 -10.20 15.17 12.98
C THR A 7 -11.29 14.21 13.48
N SER A 8 -12.56 14.46 13.11
CA SER A 8 -13.69 13.58 13.45
C SER A 8 -13.53 12.17 12.87
N HIS A 9 -12.69 12.04 11.84
CA HIS A 9 -12.38 10.81 11.12
C HIS A 9 -11.43 9.95 11.95
N ARG A 10 -11.89 8.73 12.29
CA ARG A 10 -11.19 7.81 13.20
C ARG A 10 -10.42 6.69 12.50
N THR A 11 -10.46 6.63 11.17
CA THR A 11 -9.80 5.59 10.36
C THR A 11 -9.04 6.21 9.19
N THR A 12 -8.01 5.53 8.69
CA THR A 12 -7.29 5.94 7.48
C THR A 12 -8.21 6.02 6.26
N ALA A 13 -9.18 5.10 6.16
CA ALA A 13 -10.18 5.11 5.10
C ALA A 13 -11.01 6.41 5.09
N ALA A 14 -11.57 6.80 6.24
CA ALA A 14 -12.34 8.03 6.35
C ALA A 14 -11.47 9.28 6.10
N LEU A 15 -10.19 9.23 6.49
CA LEU A 15 -9.25 10.33 6.23
C LEU A 15 -8.95 10.52 4.74
N ILE A 16 -8.77 9.44 3.97
CA ILE A 16 -8.46 9.56 2.54
C ILE A 16 -9.68 10.02 1.72
N GLU A 17 -10.88 9.56 2.06
CA GLU A 17 -12.15 10.05 1.47
C GLU A 17 -12.30 11.55 1.71
N HIS A 18 -12.19 11.97 2.97
CA HIS A 18 -12.33 13.37 3.33
C HIS A 18 -11.25 14.26 2.68
N ALA A 19 -10.01 13.78 2.62
CA ALA A 19 -8.93 14.53 2.00
C ALA A 19 -9.14 14.69 0.48
N ALA A 20 -9.68 13.67 -0.19
CA ALA A 20 -10.04 13.76 -1.60
C ALA A 20 -11.13 14.80 -1.86
N GLU A 21 -12.15 14.86 -1.00
CA GLU A 21 -13.21 15.87 -1.10
C GLU A 21 -12.70 17.29 -0.82
N GLN A 22 -11.94 17.49 0.25
CA GLN A 22 -11.50 18.83 0.69
C GLN A 22 -10.33 19.38 -0.13
N PHE A 23 -9.44 18.50 -0.61
CA PHE A 23 -8.16 18.89 -1.20
C PHE A 23 -7.95 18.29 -2.59
N GLY A 24 -8.99 17.81 -3.26
CA GLY A 24 -8.92 16.97 -4.45
C GLY A 24 -7.93 17.40 -5.55
N SER A 25 -7.81 18.71 -5.81
CA SER A 25 -6.89 19.26 -6.82
C SER A 25 -5.45 19.50 -6.34
N LYS A 26 -5.21 19.49 -5.01
CA LYS A 26 -3.86 19.68 -4.46
C LYS A 26 -3.03 18.42 -4.66
N THR A 27 -1.72 18.60 -4.84
CA THR A 27 -0.76 17.49 -4.90
C THR A 27 -0.70 16.76 -3.56
N PHE A 28 -0.81 15.43 -3.61
CA PHE A 28 -0.57 14.53 -2.48
C PHE A 28 0.77 13.82 -2.60
N ILE A 29 1.06 13.20 -3.74
CA ILE A 29 2.31 12.47 -4.00
C ILE A 29 3.09 13.19 -5.11
N LYS A 30 4.41 13.33 -4.93
CA LYS A 30 5.33 13.84 -5.96
C LYS A 30 6.54 12.92 -6.08
N GLU A 31 6.75 12.36 -7.26
CA GLU A 31 7.80 11.38 -7.55
C GLU A 31 8.27 11.52 -9.01
N GLY A 32 9.59 11.51 -9.25
CA GLY A 32 10.14 11.40 -10.61
C GLY A 32 9.63 12.45 -11.61
N GLY A 33 9.31 13.66 -11.16
CA GLY A 33 8.72 14.72 -11.99
C GLY A 33 7.21 14.62 -12.20
N LYS A 34 6.58 13.53 -11.75
CA LYS A 34 5.12 13.36 -11.72
C LYS A 34 4.54 13.84 -10.39
N ALA A 35 3.29 14.24 -10.42
CA ALA A 35 2.52 14.62 -9.24
C ALA A 35 1.12 14.02 -9.33
N LEU A 36 0.68 13.36 -8.26
CA LEU A 36 -0.69 12.86 -8.13
C LEU A 36 -1.44 13.74 -7.15
N SER A 37 -2.67 14.13 -7.50
CA SER A 37 -3.53 14.89 -6.62
C SER A 37 -4.22 14.00 -5.58
N PHE A 38 -4.79 14.59 -4.53
CA PHE A 38 -5.58 13.83 -3.55
C PHE A 38 -6.71 13.02 -4.20
N ALA A 39 -7.45 13.63 -5.15
CA ALA A 39 -8.51 12.93 -5.87
C ALA A 39 -7.98 11.76 -6.72
N ALA A 40 -6.85 11.95 -7.41
CA ALA A 40 -6.25 10.91 -8.23
C ALA A 40 -5.72 9.73 -7.40
N VAL A 41 -5.14 10.00 -6.23
CA VAL A 41 -4.69 8.93 -5.33
C VAL A 41 -5.88 8.18 -4.76
N TYR A 42 -6.95 8.88 -4.35
CA TYR A 42 -8.16 8.22 -3.85
C TYR A 42 -8.81 7.33 -4.91
N GLU A 43 -8.86 7.76 -6.18
CA GLU A 43 -9.33 6.93 -7.29
C GLU A 43 -8.51 5.63 -7.44
N GLN A 44 -7.17 5.73 -7.38
CA GLN A 44 -6.29 4.57 -7.45
C GLN A 44 -6.46 3.63 -6.23
N VAL A 45 -6.63 4.21 -5.04
CA VAL A 45 -6.94 3.46 -3.81
C VAL A 45 -8.24 2.68 -3.95
N CYS A 46 -9.31 3.32 -4.44
CA CYS A 46 -10.59 2.66 -4.69
C CYS A 46 -10.47 1.54 -5.73
N HIS A 47 -9.74 1.77 -6.81
CA HIS A 47 -9.52 0.77 -7.85
C HIS A 47 -8.81 -0.47 -7.30
N LEU A 48 -7.70 -0.28 -6.56
CA LEU A 48 -6.95 -1.37 -5.97
C LEU A 48 -7.73 -2.07 -4.84
N SER A 49 -8.49 -1.31 -4.05
CA SER A 49 -9.38 -1.86 -3.01
C SER A 49 -10.41 -2.82 -3.61
N ASN A 50 -11.04 -2.45 -4.73
CA ASN A 50 -11.96 -3.32 -5.45
C ASN A 50 -11.26 -4.59 -5.98
N ALA A 51 -10.01 -4.48 -6.45
CA ALA A 51 -9.24 -5.62 -6.91
C ALA A 51 -8.83 -6.57 -5.77
N LEU A 52 -8.59 -6.05 -4.57
CA LEU A 52 -8.37 -6.85 -3.35
C LEU A 52 -9.65 -7.59 -2.95
N VAL A 53 -10.79 -6.90 -2.88
CA VAL A 53 -12.09 -7.53 -2.57
C VAL A 53 -12.44 -8.61 -3.59
N ALA A 54 -12.18 -8.38 -4.89
CA ALA A 54 -12.39 -9.38 -5.94
C ALA A 54 -11.47 -10.61 -5.84
N ARG A 55 -10.42 -10.55 -5.01
CA ARG A 55 -9.53 -11.68 -4.68
C ARG A 55 -9.85 -12.29 -3.31
N ASP A 56 -11.06 -12.06 -2.80
CA ASP A 56 -11.52 -12.53 -1.50
C ASP A 56 -10.66 -12.02 -0.32
N PHE A 57 -10.02 -10.85 -0.48
CA PHE A 57 -9.31 -10.20 0.62
C PHE A 57 -10.30 -9.46 1.52
N ASN A 58 -10.41 -9.90 2.77
CA ASN A 58 -11.41 -9.48 3.73
C ASN A 58 -10.83 -8.57 4.83
N PRO A 59 -11.69 -7.80 5.54
CA PRO A 59 -11.26 -7.08 6.73
C PRO A 59 -10.58 -8.01 7.74
N GLY A 60 -9.41 -7.59 8.25
CA GLY A 60 -8.57 -8.40 9.13
C GLY A 60 -7.52 -9.27 8.42
N ASP A 61 -7.63 -9.48 7.11
CA ASP A 61 -6.58 -10.13 6.33
C ASP A 61 -5.31 -9.27 6.30
N ARG A 62 -4.17 -9.92 6.08
CA ARG A 62 -2.85 -9.29 6.08
C ARG A 62 -2.28 -9.29 4.68
N ALA A 63 -1.81 -8.13 4.25
CA ALA A 63 -1.14 -7.98 2.96
C ALA A 63 0.23 -7.35 3.17
N ALA A 64 1.23 -7.98 2.55
CA ALA A 64 2.60 -7.52 2.61
C ALA A 64 2.93 -6.58 1.45
N ILE A 65 3.78 -5.60 1.71
CA ILE A 65 4.41 -4.78 0.66
C ILE A 65 5.92 -4.87 0.79
N TRP A 66 6.55 -5.36 -0.28
CA TRP A 66 8.00 -5.44 -0.45
C TRP A 66 8.41 -4.66 -1.70
N ALA A 67 8.45 -3.34 -1.56
CA ALA A 67 8.70 -2.40 -2.66
C ALA A 67 9.36 -1.11 -2.14
N PRO A 68 10.13 -0.38 -2.98
CA PRO A 68 10.87 0.79 -2.54
C PRO A 68 9.92 1.97 -2.27
N ASN A 69 10.48 3.11 -1.89
CA ASN A 69 9.70 4.33 -1.73
C ASN A 69 9.21 4.83 -3.10
N CYS A 70 8.03 4.37 -3.52
CA CYS A 70 7.36 4.79 -4.75
C CYS A 70 5.90 5.15 -4.51
N ALA A 71 5.26 5.82 -5.48
CA ALA A 71 3.86 6.18 -5.40
C ALA A 71 2.94 4.96 -5.21
N GLU A 72 3.24 3.86 -5.91
CA GLU A 72 2.48 2.61 -5.83
C GLU A 72 2.51 1.99 -4.43
N TRP A 73 3.62 2.13 -3.69
CA TRP A 73 3.71 1.68 -2.30
C TRP A 73 2.66 2.39 -1.43
N ILE A 74 2.52 3.71 -1.60
CA ILE A 74 1.56 4.53 -0.83
C ILE A 74 0.12 4.13 -1.20
N VAL A 75 -0.16 3.97 -2.48
CA VAL A 75 -1.48 3.54 -2.97
C VAL A 75 -1.85 2.15 -2.43
N ALA A 76 -0.93 1.19 -2.48
CA ALA A 76 -1.15 -0.16 -1.95
C ALA A 76 -1.37 -0.16 -0.44
N ALA A 77 -0.56 0.57 0.33
CA ALA A 77 -0.71 0.70 1.76
C ALA A 77 -2.10 1.27 2.14
N LEU A 78 -2.52 2.33 1.44
CA LEU A 78 -3.83 2.94 1.65
C LEU A 78 -4.95 1.99 1.26
N ALA A 79 -4.86 1.30 0.12
CA ALA A 79 -5.89 0.34 -0.33
C ALA A 79 -6.08 -0.83 0.64
N ILE A 80 -4.98 -1.40 1.17
CA ILE A 80 -5.03 -2.46 2.19
C ILE A 80 -5.79 -1.98 3.42
N GLN A 81 -5.45 -0.78 3.91
CA GLN A 81 -6.12 -0.20 5.08
C GLN A 81 -7.57 0.20 4.77
N TYR A 82 -7.85 0.61 3.54
CA TYR A 82 -9.18 1.04 3.08
C TYR A 82 -10.19 -0.10 3.13
N VAL A 83 -9.77 -1.31 2.76
CA VAL A 83 -10.60 -2.53 2.86
C VAL A 83 -10.60 -3.14 4.26
N GLY A 84 -10.01 -2.48 5.25
CA GLY A 84 -9.92 -2.97 6.64
C GLY A 84 -8.86 -4.06 6.86
N GLY A 85 -7.93 -4.21 5.92
CA GLY A 85 -6.79 -5.11 6.04
C GLY A 85 -5.65 -4.53 6.87
N THR A 86 -4.72 -5.41 7.23
CA THR A 86 -3.51 -5.08 7.96
C THR A 86 -2.31 -5.05 7.01
N LEU A 87 -1.61 -3.92 7.00
CA LEU A 87 -0.39 -3.73 6.22
C LEU A 87 0.81 -4.39 6.94
N VAL A 88 1.53 -5.26 6.23
CA VAL A 88 2.82 -5.82 6.65
C VAL A 88 3.91 -5.19 5.80
N THR A 89 4.83 -4.45 6.41
CA THR A 89 5.91 -3.77 5.67
C THR A 89 7.17 -4.64 5.63
N VAL A 90 7.68 -4.92 4.44
CA VAL A 90 8.94 -5.66 4.25
C VAL A 90 10.00 -4.71 3.72
N ASN A 91 11.16 -4.65 4.38
CA ASN A 91 12.26 -3.80 3.95
C ASN A 91 12.79 -4.27 2.58
N THR A 92 12.85 -3.39 1.60
CA THR A 92 13.35 -3.71 0.26
C THR A 92 14.79 -4.17 0.18
N ARG A 93 15.59 -3.91 1.22
CA ARG A 93 16.98 -4.36 1.28
C ARG A 93 17.13 -5.78 1.82
N TYR A 94 16.06 -6.39 2.32
CA TYR A 94 16.09 -7.78 2.72
C TYR A 94 16.27 -8.68 1.50
N LYS A 95 16.84 -9.87 1.74
CA LYS A 95 16.92 -10.94 0.76
C LYS A 95 15.59 -11.68 0.70
N ALA A 96 15.37 -12.43 -0.37
CA ALA A 96 14.16 -13.25 -0.52
C ALA A 96 13.93 -14.22 0.64
N SER A 97 14.99 -14.82 1.20
CA SER A 97 14.87 -15.71 2.36
C SER A 97 14.37 -14.99 3.62
N GLU A 98 14.82 -13.76 3.86
CA GLU A 98 14.40 -12.94 5.01
C GLU A 98 12.97 -12.42 4.81
N ALA A 99 12.63 -12.01 3.58
CA ALA A 99 11.28 -11.62 3.22
C ALA A 99 10.29 -12.78 3.38
N ARG A 100 10.65 -13.99 2.94
CA ARG A 100 9.88 -15.22 3.10
C ARG A 100 9.57 -15.51 4.57
N GLU A 101 10.55 -15.36 5.46
CA GLU A 101 10.32 -15.55 6.91
C GLU A 101 9.27 -14.58 7.45
N ILE A 102 9.32 -13.30 7.05
CA ILE A 102 8.31 -12.30 7.44
C ILE A 102 6.94 -12.64 6.85
N LEU A 103 6.88 -13.06 5.58
CA LEU A 103 5.63 -13.41 4.92
C LEU A 103 4.95 -14.61 5.60
N ALA A 104 5.73 -15.65 5.91
CA ALA A 104 5.26 -16.85 6.59
C ALA A 104 4.78 -16.54 8.02
N ASP A 105 5.60 -15.84 8.82
CA ASP A 105 5.26 -15.49 10.21
C ASP A 105 4.07 -14.53 10.29
N SER A 106 4.02 -13.56 9.37
CA SER A 106 2.91 -12.62 9.31
C SER A 106 1.61 -13.26 8.84
N GLY A 107 1.61 -14.44 8.21
CA GLY A 107 0.43 -15.05 7.62
C GLY A 107 -0.27 -14.13 6.61
N SER A 108 0.51 -13.40 5.81
CA SER A 108 -0.03 -12.55 4.74
C SER A 108 -0.63 -13.40 3.63
N THR A 109 -1.84 -13.06 3.17
CA THR A 109 -2.55 -13.78 2.10
C THR A 109 -2.29 -13.18 0.71
N VAL A 110 -1.78 -11.94 0.68
CA VAL A 110 -1.40 -11.21 -0.53
C VAL A 110 -0.06 -10.53 -0.30
N ALA A 111 0.80 -10.51 -1.33
CA ALA A 111 2.04 -9.75 -1.31
C ALA A 111 2.16 -8.88 -2.57
N PHE A 112 2.43 -7.59 -2.38
CA PHE A 112 2.85 -6.66 -3.43
C PHE A 112 4.37 -6.59 -3.44
N VAL A 113 4.98 -7.02 -4.54
CA VAL A 113 6.44 -7.09 -4.68
C VAL A 113 6.85 -6.35 -5.94
N VAL A 114 7.88 -5.50 -5.82
CA VAL A 114 8.47 -4.88 -7.00
C VAL A 114 9.17 -5.95 -7.85
N GLU A 115 9.10 -5.86 -9.17
CA GLU A 115 9.77 -6.84 -10.03
C GLU A 115 11.29 -6.83 -9.82
N SER A 116 11.91 -5.64 -9.84
CA SER A 116 13.35 -5.51 -9.61
C SER A 116 13.74 -4.28 -8.81
N PHE A 117 14.83 -4.38 -8.04
CA PHE A 117 15.42 -3.26 -7.29
C PHE A 117 16.94 -3.45 -7.13
N LEU A 118 17.74 -2.41 -7.39
CA LEU A 118 19.22 -2.45 -7.30
C LEU A 118 19.88 -3.64 -8.04
N GLY A 119 19.29 -4.09 -9.16
CA GLY A 119 19.83 -5.18 -9.97
C GLY A 119 19.46 -6.59 -9.52
N SER A 120 18.54 -6.74 -8.55
CA SER A 120 17.97 -8.04 -8.16
C SER A 120 16.51 -8.16 -8.61
N ASN A 121 16.09 -9.34 -9.06
CA ASN A 121 14.69 -9.67 -9.36
C ASN A 121 14.03 -10.24 -8.10
N TYR A 122 13.12 -9.49 -7.48
CA TYR A 122 12.54 -9.83 -6.18
C TYR A 122 11.34 -10.76 -6.31
N ALA A 123 10.54 -10.57 -7.36
CA ALA A 123 9.37 -11.43 -7.61
C ALA A 123 9.80 -12.86 -7.94
N GLU A 124 10.82 -13.01 -8.79
CA GLU A 124 11.38 -14.32 -9.15
C GLU A 124 12.06 -15.00 -7.96
N ALA A 125 12.94 -14.27 -7.25
CA ALA A 125 13.63 -14.81 -6.08
C ALA A 125 12.68 -15.23 -4.94
N LEU A 126 11.52 -14.57 -4.82
CA LEU A 126 10.47 -14.96 -3.87
C LEU A 126 9.67 -16.18 -4.36
N ALA A 127 9.37 -16.28 -5.65
CA ALA A 127 8.66 -17.42 -6.22
C ALA A 127 9.46 -18.74 -6.13
N GLU A 128 10.79 -18.64 -6.03
CA GLU A 128 11.68 -19.78 -5.74
C GLU A 128 11.66 -20.23 -4.27
N GLN A 129 10.99 -19.48 -3.38
CA GLN A 129 10.87 -19.83 -1.98
C GLN A 129 9.60 -20.68 -1.74
N ASP A 130 9.70 -21.69 -0.88
CA ASP A 130 8.52 -22.38 -0.35
C ASP A 130 7.80 -21.45 0.64
N LEU A 131 6.57 -21.04 0.28
CA LEU A 131 5.64 -20.21 1.06
C LEU A 131 4.50 -21.02 1.66
#